data_AF-A0A3P7L3L1-F1
#
_entry.id   AF-A0A3P7L3L1-F1
#
_cell.length_a   1.000
_cell.length_b   1.000
_cell.length_c   1.000
_cell.angle_alpha   90.00
_cell.angle_beta   90.00
_cell.angle_gamma   90.00
#
_symmetry.space_group_name_H-M   'P 1'
#
loop_
_entity.id
_entity.type
_entity.pdbx_description
1 polymer ?
#
loop_
_entity_poly.entity_id
_entity_poly.type
_entity_poly.pdbx_seq_one_letter_code
_entity_poly.pdbx_strand_id
1 'polypeptide(L)'
;PFQELFERFHSVNEIIRQARNKGQRVLIYSKDNLAACQAFALAYNMYYYNLNLQRALDNFARLKVNVELSDFLRSALVNWASLCEEEKKAREASSSRRTDWQEARPATVDCGVKRVAWQ
;
A
#
# COMPACT_ATOMS: atom_id res chain seq x y z
N PRO A 1 16.44 3.28 12.63
CA PRO A 1 17.30 2.39 11.79
C PRO A 1 16.61 1.25 11.00
N PHE A 2 15.39 0.80 11.30
CA PHE A 2 14.57 0.02 10.34
C PHE A 2 13.11 0.49 10.42
N GLN A 3 12.63 0.70 11.64
CA GLN A 3 11.33 1.31 11.93
C GLN A 3 11.11 2.66 11.23
N GLU A 4 12.10 3.55 11.30
CA GLU A 4 12.09 4.84 10.59
C GLU A 4 11.99 4.68 9.06
N LEU A 5 12.56 3.61 8.49
CA LEU A 5 12.46 3.32 7.05
C LEU A 5 11.05 2.83 6.68
N PHE A 6 10.41 2.05 7.56
CA PHE A 6 9.03 1.60 7.36
C PHE A 6 8.02 2.74 7.46
N GLU A 7 8.16 3.63 8.44
CA GLU A 7 7.35 4.84 8.55
C GLU A 7 7.48 5.72 7.30
N ARG A 8 8.69 5.78 6.72
CA ARG A 8 8.94 6.45 5.45
C ARG A 8 8.31 5.72 4.27
N PHE A 9 8.32 4.38 4.21
CA PHE A 9 7.62 3.63 3.16
C PHE A 9 6.11 3.92 3.19
N HIS A 10 5.49 3.89 4.36
CA HIS A 10 4.07 4.23 4.51
C HIS A 10 3.77 5.65 4.05
N SER A 11 4.54 6.63 4.55
CA SER A 11 4.35 8.05 4.20
C SER A 11 4.51 8.30 2.70
N VAL A 12 5.54 7.72 2.08
CA VAL A 12 5.77 7.87 0.63
C VAL A 12 4.67 7.19 -0.17
N ASN A 13 4.24 5.99 0.21
CA ASN A 13 3.16 5.29 -0.47
C ASN A 13 1.85 6.07 -0.43
N GLU A 14 1.55 6.72 0.69
CA GLU A 14 0.38 7.56 0.85
C GLU A 14 0.44 8.79 -0.06
N ILE A 15 1.60 9.45 -0.16
CA ILE A 15 1.81 10.57 -1.10
C ILE A 15 1.60 10.11 -2.55
N ILE A 16 2.17 8.97 -2.94
CA ILE A 16 1.99 8.42 -4.30
C ILE A 16 0.52 8.09 -4.56
N ARG A 17 -0.17 7.50 -3.58
CA ARG A 17 -1.60 7.20 -3.67
C ARG A 17 -2.45 8.45 -3.87
N GLN A 18 -2.18 9.51 -3.11
CA GLN A 18 -2.88 10.79 -3.24
C GLN A 18 -2.64 11.44 -4.60
N ALA A 19 -1.40 11.46 -5.08
CA ALA A 19 -1.07 11.98 -6.41
C ALA A 19 -1.78 11.20 -7.52
N ARG A 20 -1.78 9.85 -7.41
CA ARG A 20 -2.50 8.98 -8.34
C ARG A 20 -4.00 9.26 -8.39
N ASN A 21 -4.64 9.47 -7.23
CA ASN A 21 -6.08 9.81 -7.17
C ASN A 21 -6.40 11.13 -7.89
N LYS A 22 -5.41 12.02 -8.04
CA LYS A 22 -5.51 13.28 -8.77
C LYS A 22 -5.02 13.18 -10.23
N GLY A 23 -4.66 11.99 -10.71
CA GLY A 23 -4.09 11.79 -12.04
C GLY A 23 -2.69 12.42 -12.21
N GLN A 24 -1.99 12.70 -11.12
CA GLN A 24 -0.67 13.32 -11.14
C GLN A 24 0.44 12.28 -11.18
N ARG A 25 1.55 12.62 -11.85
CA ARG A 25 2.77 11.80 -11.89
C ARG A 25 3.70 12.18 -10.74
N VAL A 26 4.33 11.18 -10.12
CA VAL A 26 5.30 11.38 -9.03
C VAL A 26 6.68 10.97 -9.51
N LEU A 27 7.68 11.80 -9.18
CA LEU A 27 9.09 11.49 -9.35
C LEU A 27 9.72 11.25 -7.98
N ILE A 28 10.25 10.04 -7.76
CA ILE A 28 11.07 9.73 -6.59
C ILE A 28 12.52 10.00 -6.96
N TYR A 29 13.18 10.90 -6.24
CA TYR A 29 14.53 11.36 -6.57
C TYR A 29 15.42 11.42 -5.33
N SER A 30 16.69 11.05 -5.52
CA SER A 30 17.78 11.23 -4.57
C SER A 30 19.02 11.54 -5.39
N LYS A 31 19.82 12.51 -4.92
CA LYS A 31 21.05 12.93 -5.60
C LYS A 31 22.12 11.84 -5.58
N ASP A 32 22.22 11.12 -4.47
CA ASP A 32 23.37 10.25 -4.18
C ASP A 32 22.97 8.77 -4.01
N ASN A 33 21.68 8.43 -4.02
CA ASN A 33 21.22 7.09 -3.67
C ASN A 33 20.04 6.61 -4.52
N LEU A 34 20.35 6.16 -5.74
CA LEU A 34 19.38 5.57 -6.66
C LEU A 34 18.71 4.31 -6.08
N ALA A 35 19.48 3.46 -5.37
CA ALA A 35 18.98 2.23 -4.76
C ALA A 35 17.85 2.51 -3.75
N ALA A 36 17.95 3.59 -2.97
CA ALA A 36 16.88 4.00 -2.08
C ALA A 36 15.61 4.39 -2.85
N CYS A 37 15.73 5.16 -3.94
CA CYS A 37 14.59 5.51 -4.79
C CYS A 37 13.90 4.27 -5.38
N GLN A 38 14.70 3.32 -5.86
CA GLN A 38 14.21 2.05 -6.38
C GLN A 38 13.50 1.24 -5.28
N ALA A 39 14.02 1.22 -4.05
CA ALA A 39 13.38 0.56 -2.93
C ALA A 39 12.02 1.18 -2.59
N PHE A 40 11.89 2.52 -2.59
CA PHE A 40 10.59 3.19 -2.40
C PHE A 40 9.59 2.84 -3.52
N ALA A 41 10.05 2.80 -4.77
CA ALA A 41 9.20 2.43 -5.90
C ALA A 41 8.74 0.96 -5.84
N LEU A 42 9.61 0.06 -5.40
CA LEU A 42 9.28 -1.35 -5.14
C LEU A 42 8.30 -1.50 -3.98
N ALA A 43 8.54 -0.81 -2.86
CA ALA A 43 7.65 -0.82 -1.69
C ALA A 43 6.22 -0.39 -2.07
N TYR A 44 6.08 0.63 -2.92
CA TYR A 44 4.78 1.04 -3.45
C TYR A 44 4.15 -0.03 -4.34
N ASN A 45 4.91 -0.64 -5.26
CA ASN A 45 4.38 -1.70 -6.13
C ASN A 45 3.90 -2.91 -5.34
N MET A 46 4.67 -3.32 -4.33
CA MET A 46 4.33 -4.42 -3.43
C MET A 46 3.02 -4.13 -2.68
N TYR A 47 2.90 -2.91 -2.12
CA TYR A 47 1.71 -2.47 -1.42
C TYR A 47 0.48 -2.37 -2.34
N TYR A 48 0.64 -1.70 -3.49
CA TYR A 48 -0.46 -1.36 -4.38
C TYR A 48 -1.02 -2.57 -5.13
N TYR A 49 -0.15 -3.46 -5.61
CA TYR A 49 -0.54 -4.65 -6.37
C TYR A 49 -0.61 -5.92 -5.52
N ASN A 50 -0.39 -5.81 -4.20
CA ASN A 50 -0.30 -6.94 -3.27
C ASN A 50 0.67 -8.03 -3.76
N LEU A 51 1.91 -7.63 -4.03
CA LEU A 51 2.96 -8.49 -4.57
C LEU A 51 4.05 -8.73 -3.53
N ASN A 52 4.64 -9.93 -3.55
CA ASN A 52 5.91 -10.17 -2.86
C ASN A 52 7.08 -9.49 -3.60
N LEU A 53 8.23 -9.40 -2.93
CA LEU A 53 9.41 -8.73 -3.47
C LEU A 53 9.85 -9.32 -4.82
N GLN A 54 9.84 -10.65 -4.98
CA GLN A 54 10.28 -11.27 -6.22
C GLN A 54 9.40 -10.86 -7.41
N ARG A 55 8.07 -10.88 -7.25
CA ARG A 55 7.14 -10.45 -8.30
C ARG A 55 7.26 -8.95 -8.60
N ALA A 56 7.53 -8.12 -7.59
CA ALA A 56 7.78 -6.70 -7.80
C ALA A 56 9.07 -6.46 -8.59
N LEU A 57 10.13 -7.24 -8.32
CA LEU A 57 11.38 -7.20 -9.10
C LEU A 57 11.17 -7.66 -10.55
N ASP A 58 10.40 -8.73 -10.77
CA ASP A 58 10.08 -9.23 -12.11
C ASP A 58 9.35 -8.15 -12.94
N ASN A 59 8.47 -7.36 -12.32
CA ASN A 59 7.81 -6.24 -12.99
C ASN A 59 8.81 -5.16 -13.43
N PHE A 60 9.78 -4.82 -12.58
CA PHE A 60 10.81 -3.83 -12.92
C PHE A 60 11.73 -4.34 -14.03
N ALA A 61 12.08 -5.63 -13.99
CA ALA A 61 12.87 -6.28 -15.04
C ALA A 61 12.17 -6.26 -16.40
N ARG A 62 10.84 -6.48 -16.44
CA ARG A 62 10.03 -6.34 -17.68
C ARG A 62 10.07 -4.94 -18.27
N LEU A 63 10.21 -3.93 -17.42
CA LEU A 63 10.38 -2.53 -17.81
C LEU A 63 11.84 -2.17 -18.15
N LYS A 64 12.74 -3.17 -18.17
CA LYS A 64 14.19 -2.99 -18.38
C LYS A 64 14.84 -2.07 -17.35
N VAL A 65 14.28 -1.99 -16.14
CA VAL A 65 14.89 -1.26 -15.03
C VAL A 65 15.83 -2.21 -14.29
N ASN A 66 17.12 -1.89 -14.29
CA ASN A 66 18.09 -2.60 -13.47
C ASN A 66 17.96 -2.14 -12.01
N VAL A 67 17.56 -3.03 -11.12
CA VAL A 67 17.37 -2.73 -9.69
C VAL A 67 18.57 -3.27 -8.93
N GLU A 68 19.30 -2.36 -8.27
CA GLU A 68 20.44 -2.69 -7.44
C GLU A 68 20.08 -2.43 -5.98
N LEU A 69 19.81 -3.51 -5.24
CA LEU A 69 19.46 -3.45 -3.82
C LEU A 69 20.62 -3.99 -2.98
N SER A 70 21.01 -3.24 -1.96
CA SER A 70 21.86 -3.78 -0.89
C SER A 70 21.09 -4.81 -0.06
N ASP A 71 21.81 -5.70 0.63
CA ASP A 71 21.20 -6.73 1.49
C ASP A 71 20.31 -6.13 2.58
N PHE A 72 20.69 -4.95 3.08
CA PHE A 72 19.88 -4.17 4.02
C PHE A 72 18.52 -3.78 3.42
N LEU A 73 18.51 -3.20 2.21
CA LEU A 73 17.26 -2.79 1.54
C LEU A 73 16.41 -4.00 1.14
N ARG A 74 17.04 -5.08 0.70
CA ARG A 74 16.33 -6.34 0.39
C ARG A 74 15.63 -6.88 1.63
N SER A 75 16.32 -6.91 2.77
CA SER A 75 15.75 -7.34 4.05
C SER A 75 14.60 -6.43 4.49
N ALA A 76 14.74 -5.11 4.31
CA ALA A 76 13.67 -4.16 4.58
C ALA A 76 12.43 -4.43 3.73
N LEU A 77 12.60 -4.67 2.42
CA LEU A 77 11.49 -4.93 1.51
C LEU A 77 10.80 -6.27 1.78
N VAL A 78 11.54 -7.30 2.16
CA VAL A 78 10.95 -8.59 2.59
C VAL A 78 10.05 -8.39 3.81
N ASN A 79 10.55 -7.69 4.83
CA ASN A 79 9.77 -7.38 6.03
C ASN A 79 8.55 -6.49 5.72
N TRP A 80 8.70 -5.54 4.80
CA TRP A 80 7.60 -4.72 4.30
C TRP A 80 6.50 -5.57 3.63
N ALA A 81 6.88 -6.59 2.85
CA ALA A 81 5.93 -7.52 2.23
C ALA A 81 5.05 -8.20 3.28
N SER A 82 5.66 -8.69 4.36
CA SER A 82 4.94 -9.34 5.46
C SER A 82 3.94 -8.38 6.12
N LEU A 83 4.34 -7.14 6.39
CA LEU A 83 3.45 -6.12 6.96
C LEU A 83 2.28 -5.78 6.04
N CYS A 84 2.51 -5.69 4.72
CA CYS A 84 1.44 -5.46 3.75
C CYS A 84 0.38 -6.58 3.80
N GLU A 85 0.83 -7.84 3.89
CA GLU A 85 -0.06 -9.00 4.01
C GLU A 85 -0.83 -9.00 5.33
N GLU A 86 -0.20 -8.61 6.45
CA GLU A 86 -0.89 -8.45 7.73
C GLU A 86 -1.95 -7.34 7.70
N GLU A 87 -1.63 -6.17 7.14
CA GLU A 87 -2.59 -5.08 6.98
C GLU A 87 -3.77 -5.49 6.09
N LYS A 88 -3.50 -6.22 5.01
CA LYS A 88 -4.55 -6.75 4.13
C LYS A 88 -5.46 -7.70 4.90
N LYS A 89 -4.90 -8.69 5.61
CA LYS A 89 -5.68 -9.64 6.43
C LYS A 89 -6.51 -8.90 7.48
N ALA A 90 -5.95 -7.87 8.12
CA ALA A 90 -6.68 -7.07 9.10
C ALA A 90 -7.86 -6.30 8.46
N ARG A 91 -7.67 -5.74 7.27
CA ARG A 91 -8.75 -5.07 6.49
C ARG A 91 -9.84 -6.04 6.07
N GLU A 92 -9.47 -7.21 5.56
CA GLU A 92 -10.39 -8.27 5.16
C GLU A 92 -11.18 -8.81 6.35
N ALA A 93 -10.52 -9.07 7.49
CA ALA A 93 -11.18 -9.52 8.72
C ALA A 93 -12.13 -8.46 9.30
N SER A 94 -11.83 -7.17 9.11
CA SER A 94 -12.70 -6.07 9.52
C SER A 94 -13.91 -5.92 8.60
N SER A 95 -13.70 -6.13 7.29
CA SER A 95 -14.78 -6.14 6.29
C SER A 95 -15.72 -7.33 6.50
N SER A 96 -15.18 -8.53 6.76
CA SER A 96 -15.96 -9.75 7.05
C SER A 96 -16.85 -9.56 8.28
N ARG A 97 -16.30 -9.00 9.36
CA ARG A 97 -17.09 -8.67 10.56
C ARG A 97 -18.22 -7.69 10.24
N ARG A 98 -17.99 -6.71 9.38
CA ARG A 98 -19.02 -5.73 9.00
C ARG A 98 -20.17 -6.36 8.20
N THR A 99 -19.89 -7.34 7.35
CA THR A 99 -20.92 -8.14 6.66
C THR A 99 -21.68 -9.04 7.62
N ASP A 100 -21.01 -9.70 8.57
CA ASP A 100 -21.66 -10.53 9.59
C ASP A 100 -22.62 -9.70 10.46
N TRP A 101 -22.24 -8.47 10.82
CA TRP A 101 -23.11 -7.51 11.52
C TRP A 101 -24.31 -7.04 10.69
N GLN A 102 -24.23 -7.05 9.36
CA GLN A 102 -25.35 -6.71 8.49
C GLN A 102 -26.31 -7.90 8.32
N GLU A 103 -25.81 -9.13 8.30
CA GLU A 103 -26.60 -10.37 8.23
C GLU A 103 -27.29 -10.70 9.56
N ALA A 104 -26.67 -10.40 10.70
CA ALA A 104 -27.23 -10.61 12.03
C ALA A 104 -28.23 -9.51 12.47
N ARG A 105 -28.68 -8.63 11.56
CA ARG A 105 -29.71 -7.65 11.89
C ARG A 105 -31.03 -8.36 12.20
N PRO A 106 -31.63 -8.16 13.40
CA PRO A 106 -33.02 -8.52 13.57
C PRO A 106 -33.85 -7.71 12.56
N ALA A 107 -34.80 -8.37 11.90
CA ALA A 107 -35.70 -7.77 10.93
C ALA A 107 -36.63 -6.77 11.61
N THR A 108 -36.14 -5.58 11.95
CA THR A 108 -36.98 -4.50 12.48
C THR A 108 -36.51 -3.12 12.02
N VAL A 109 -37.44 -2.48 11.32
CA VAL A 109 -37.60 -1.05 11.01
C VAL A 109 -36.83 -0.52 9.79
N ASP A 110 -37.42 -0.75 8.62
CA ASP A 110 -37.47 0.26 7.56
C ASP A 110 -38.03 1.57 8.14
N CYS A 111 -37.16 2.51 8.50
CA CYS A 111 -37.54 3.92 8.60
C CYS A 111 -36.84 4.67 7.47
N GLY A 112 -37.57 4.78 6.35
CA GLY A 112 -37.21 5.67 5.26
C GLY A 112 -37.11 7.10 5.75
N VAL A 113 -35.90 7.58 6.00
CA VAL A 113 -35.61 9.02 6.13
C VAL A 113 -34.38 9.33 5.29
N LYS A 114 -34.62 9.71 4.02
CA LYS A 114 -33.66 10.53 3.28
C LYS A 114 -33.65 11.91 3.94
N ARG A 115 -32.54 12.31 4.55
CA ARG A 115 -32.24 13.72 4.81
C ARG A 115 -31.01 14.12 4.01
N VAL A 116 -31.27 14.80 2.90
CA VAL A 116 -30.31 15.66 2.23
C VAL A 116 -30.40 17.00 2.95
N ALA A 117 -29.28 17.51 3.45
CA ALA A 117 -29.15 18.90 3.85
C ALA A 117 -28.00 19.49 3.04
N TRP A 118 -28.35 20.33 2.08
CA TRP A 118 -27.45 21.28 1.44
C TRP A 118 -27.48 22.57 2.26
N GLN A 119 -26.32 23.05 2.69
CA GLN A 119 -25.99 24.48 2.82
C GLN A 119 -24.51 24.64 2.47
#